data_AF-A0A7Y5C1Z8-F1
#
_entry.id   AF-A0A7Y5C1Z8-F1
#
_cell.length_a   1.000
_cell.length_b   1.000
_cell.length_c   1.000
_cell.angle_alpha   90.00
_cell.angle_beta   90.00
_cell.angle_gamma   90.00
#
_symmetry.space_group_name_H-M   'P 1'
#
loop_
_entity.id
_entity.type
_entity.pdbx_description
1 polymer ?
#
loop_
_entity_poly.entity_id
_entity_poly.type
_entity_poly.pdbx_seq_one_letter_code
_entity_poly.pdbx_strand_id
1 'polypeptide(L)'
;MPELFKFKQFELYHGSGGIKVNTDAIICGAWANFSNDTFILDIGTGCGIIALMAAQRSNAIIHAIEAEANSISEANVNFRNSKWRERFQLFHLELQQFKPDVKYAHIISNPPYFMQSLPATEIKKKIARHAVKINYNDIFIFAKHHLVHRGKITLIFPFEYKTKIFSTALSQGFYPQKIANINALPHKKPFRIICEFSNLYTIPNLSFLTIMKDIKTYTEEYTELSKDFYTFM
;
A
#
# COMPACT_ATOMS: atom_id res chain seq x y z
N MET A 1 16.42 13.44 11.72
CA MET A 1 15.56 14.51 11.19
C MET A 1 14.70 13.92 10.08
N PRO A 2 13.41 14.24 10.01
CA PRO A 2 12.56 13.83 8.90
C PRO A 2 13.10 14.35 7.57
N GLU A 3 13.04 13.52 6.53
CA GLU A 3 13.43 13.85 5.15
C GLU A 3 12.19 14.28 4.37
N LEU A 4 12.30 15.33 3.55
CA LEU A 4 11.19 15.83 2.73
C LEU A 4 11.24 15.16 1.35
N PHE A 5 10.14 14.52 0.96
CA PHE A 5 9.93 13.98 -0.38
C PHE A 5 8.87 14.80 -1.11
N LYS A 6 9.15 15.19 -2.36
CA LYS A 6 8.28 16.07 -3.14
C LYS A 6 7.70 15.35 -4.35
N PHE A 7 6.37 15.27 -4.40
CA PHE A 7 5.60 14.95 -5.60
C PHE A 7 5.13 16.23 -6.30
N LYS A 8 4.54 16.09 -7.49
CA LYS A 8 3.98 17.20 -8.27
C LYS A 8 2.93 18.01 -7.50
N GLN A 9 2.08 17.35 -6.72
CA GLN A 9 0.88 17.95 -6.12
C GLN A 9 0.93 18.05 -4.59
N PHE A 10 1.88 17.39 -3.94
CA PHE A 10 2.04 17.38 -2.50
C PHE A 10 3.49 17.02 -2.13
N GLU A 11 3.85 17.30 -0.91
CA GLU A 11 5.12 16.89 -0.31
C GLU A 11 4.83 16.19 1.01
N LEU A 12 5.77 15.34 1.46
CA LEU A 12 5.63 14.61 2.70
C LEU A 12 6.97 14.46 3.41
N TYR A 13 6.93 14.50 4.73
CA TYR A 13 8.02 14.12 5.61
C TYR A 13 8.03 12.61 5.83
N HIS A 14 9.21 12.00 5.84
CA HIS A 14 9.38 10.58 6.11
C HIS A 14 10.69 10.26 6.85
N GLY A 15 10.75 9.05 7.42
CA GLY A 15 12.00 8.45 7.91
C GLY A 15 12.25 8.60 9.41
N SER A 16 11.45 9.37 10.15
CA SER A 16 11.58 9.50 11.61
C SER A 16 11.22 8.22 12.34
N GLY A 17 10.28 7.43 11.79
CA GLY A 17 9.95 6.07 12.25
C GLY A 17 10.86 4.96 11.68
N GLY A 18 11.95 5.30 10.98
CA GLY A 18 12.86 4.33 10.36
C GLY A 18 12.39 3.74 9.03
N ILE A 19 11.16 4.02 8.59
CA ILE A 19 10.64 3.65 7.27
C ILE A 19 10.69 4.88 6.36
N LYS A 20 11.40 4.74 5.23
CA LYS A 20 11.45 5.76 4.18
C LYS A 20 10.44 5.47 3.08
N VAL A 21 10.08 6.51 2.34
CA VAL A 21 9.40 6.37 1.04
C VAL A 21 10.14 5.34 0.20
N ASN A 22 9.39 4.38 -0.36
CA ASN A 22 9.94 3.31 -1.18
C ASN A 22 9.12 3.11 -2.44
N THR A 23 9.72 2.46 -3.43
CA THR A 23 9.09 2.20 -4.74
C THR A 23 7.81 1.39 -4.62
N ASP A 24 7.72 0.48 -3.64
CA ASP A 24 6.54 -0.38 -3.45
C ASP A 24 5.30 0.46 -3.08
N ALA A 25 5.45 1.45 -2.19
CA ALA A 25 4.35 2.34 -1.82
C ALA A 25 3.88 3.22 -2.99
N ILE A 26 4.82 3.68 -3.81
CA ILE A 26 4.53 4.50 -4.99
C ILE A 26 3.83 3.67 -6.06
N ILE A 27 4.32 2.46 -6.34
CA ILE A 27 3.63 1.52 -7.23
C ILE A 27 2.22 1.25 -6.70
N CYS A 28 2.06 1.02 -5.40
CA CYS A 28 0.76 0.74 -4.79
C CYS A 28 -0.25 1.88 -5.03
N GLY A 29 0.09 3.12 -4.69
CA GLY A 29 -0.78 4.27 -4.88
C GLY A 29 -1.02 4.65 -6.35
N ALA A 30 -0.04 4.41 -7.22
CA ALA A 30 -0.16 4.71 -8.65
C ALA A 30 -0.97 3.66 -9.42
N TRP A 31 -0.81 2.39 -9.07
CA TRP A 31 -1.43 1.26 -9.77
C TRP A 31 -2.88 1.01 -9.35
N ALA A 32 -3.21 1.24 -8.08
CA ALA A 32 -4.57 1.08 -7.58
C ALA A 32 -5.55 1.99 -8.35
N ASN A 33 -6.76 1.51 -8.64
CA ASN A 33 -7.79 2.33 -9.27
C ASN A 33 -8.82 2.80 -8.23
N PHE A 34 -8.72 4.08 -7.85
CA PHE A 34 -9.57 4.73 -6.86
C PHE A 34 -10.83 5.41 -7.45
N SER A 35 -11.10 5.21 -8.73
CA SER A 35 -12.22 5.88 -9.41
C SER A 35 -13.55 5.49 -8.79
N ASN A 36 -14.34 6.49 -8.39
CA ASN A 36 -15.65 6.36 -7.75
C ASN A 36 -15.63 5.74 -6.34
N ASP A 37 -14.46 5.60 -5.71
CA ASP A 37 -14.39 5.14 -4.32
C ASP A 37 -14.94 6.22 -3.39
N THR A 38 -15.79 5.82 -2.43
CA THR A 38 -16.39 6.73 -1.43
C THR A 38 -15.58 6.77 -0.15
N PHE A 39 -15.20 5.60 0.36
CA PHE A 39 -14.33 5.41 1.51
C PHE A 39 -13.16 4.50 1.15
N ILE A 40 -11.95 4.96 1.44
CA ILE A 40 -10.70 4.21 1.25
C ILE A 40 -10.04 4.01 2.61
N LEU A 41 -9.58 2.79 2.89
CA LEU A 41 -8.79 2.47 4.08
C LEU A 41 -7.35 2.15 3.68
N ASP A 42 -6.39 2.92 4.20
CA ASP A 42 -4.95 2.64 4.11
C ASP A 42 -4.48 1.94 5.41
N ILE A 43 -4.13 0.66 5.29
CA ILE A 43 -3.71 -0.18 6.42
C ILE A 43 -2.18 -0.15 6.55
N GLY A 44 -1.69 0.33 7.69
CA GLY A 44 -0.24 0.52 7.91
C GLY A 44 0.26 1.71 7.11
N THR A 45 -0.38 2.86 7.29
CA THR A 45 -0.19 4.03 6.43
C THR A 45 1.23 4.61 6.48
N GLY A 46 2.02 4.30 7.52
CA GLY A 46 3.36 4.82 7.73
C GLY A 46 3.36 6.35 7.74
N CYS A 47 4.10 6.97 6.84
CA CYS A 47 4.12 8.43 6.65
C CYS A 47 2.91 9.00 5.89
N GLY A 48 1.93 8.16 5.50
CA GLY A 48 0.72 8.61 4.81
C GLY A 48 0.83 8.65 3.28
N ILE A 49 1.89 8.12 2.68
CA ILE A 49 2.15 8.25 1.24
C ILE A 49 1.01 7.67 0.37
N ILE A 50 0.55 6.44 0.66
CA ILE A 50 -0.50 5.79 -0.14
C ILE A 50 -1.82 6.54 0.06
N ALA A 51 -2.17 6.89 1.30
CA ALA A 51 -3.32 7.73 1.63
C ALA A 51 -3.32 9.07 0.86
N LEU A 52 -2.18 9.77 0.77
CA LEU A 52 -2.04 11.01 0.00
C LEU A 52 -2.20 10.79 -1.51
N MET A 53 -1.65 9.70 -2.04
CA MET A 53 -1.82 9.34 -3.45
C MET A 53 -3.28 8.99 -3.78
N ALA A 54 -3.97 8.27 -2.88
CA ALA A 54 -5.39 7.97 -2.99
C ALA A 54 -6.23 9.24 -2.95
N ALA A 55 -5.89 10.17 -2.06
CA ALA A 55 -6.52 11.49 -2.00
C ALA A 55 -6.32 12.26 -3.31
N GLN A 56 -5.12 12.29 -3.89
CA GLN A 56 -4.90 12.96 -5.18
C GLN A 56 -5.80 12.43 -6.31
N ARG A 57 -6.10 11.13 -6.30
CA ARG A 57 -6.79 10.43 -7.39
C ARG A 57 -8.26 10.11 -7.13
N SER A 58 -8.84 10.63 -6.06
CA SER A 58 -10.25 10.39 -5.71
C SER A 58 -10.84 11.54 -4.89
N ASN A 59 -12.17 11.58 -4.83
CA ASN A 59 -12.91 12.42 -3.90
C ASN A 59 -13.29 11.68 -2.60
N ALA A 60 -12.71 10.50 -2.36
CA ALA A 60 -13.04 9.65 -1.23
C ALA A 60 -12.67 10.27 0.13
N ILE A 61 -13.35 9.86 1.18
CA ILE A 61 -12.84 9.98 2.55
C ILE A 61 -11.78 8.90 2.77
N ILE A 62 -10.64 9.29 3.32
CA ILE A 62 -9.49 8.41 3.54
C ILE A 62 -9.35 8.15 5.02
N HIS A 63 -9.58 6.90 5.42
CA HIS A 63 -9.19 6.42 6.73
C HIS A 63 -7.79 5.81 6.64
N ALA A 64 -6.93 6.14 7.58
CA ALA A 64 -5.58 5.63 7.64
C ALA A 64 -5.32 5.06 9.03
N ILE A 65 -4.82 3.84 9.11
CA ILE A 65 -4.45 3.21 10.39
C ILE A 65 -2.94 3.03 10.45
N GLU A 66 -2.34 3.38 11.58
CA GLU A 66 -0.94 3.15 11.87
C GLU A 66 -0.77 2.88 13.37
N ALA A 67 0.10 1.94 13.73
CA ALA A 67 0.32 1.55 15.11
C ALA A 67 1.61 2.15 15.69
N GLU A 68 2.56 2.54 14.84
CA GLU A 68 3.84 3.12 15.26
C GLU A 68 3.72 4.62 15.50
N ALA A 69 4.07 5.07 16.70
CA ALA A 69 3.82 6.44 17.17
C ALA A 69 4.59 7.52 16.36
N ASN A 70 5.82 7.25 15.93
CA ASN A 70 6.58 8.22 15.12
C ASN A 70 5.95 8.38 13.74
N SER A 71 5.52 7.28 13.13
CA SER A 71 4.84 7.25 11.83
C SER A 71 3.49 7.95 11.88
N ILE A 72 2.72 7.79 12.97
CA ILE A 72 1.50 8.56 13.23
C ILE A 72 1.77 10.07 13.24
N SER A 73 2.83 10.51 13.92
CA SER A 73 3.19 11.92 13.97
C SER A 73 3.53 12.46 12.57
N GLU A 74 4.30 11.71 11.78
CA GLU A 74 4.62 12.07 10.40
C GLU A 74 3.38 12.13 9.51
N ALA A 75 2.54 11.10 9.51
CA ALA A 75 1.31 11.07 8.74
C ALA A 75 0.39 12.23 9.09
N ASN A 76 0.23 12.55 10.38
CA ASN A 76 -0.60 13.67 10.82
C ASN A 76 -0.09 15.01 10.27
N VAL A 77 1.22 15.27 10.34
CA VAL A 77 1.82 16.48 9.76
C VAL A 77 1.58 16.53 8.25
N ASN A 78 1.81 15.41 7.55
CA ASN A 78 1.66 15.34 6.11
C ASN A 78 0.21 15.55 5.66
N PHE A 79 -0.75 14.93 6.35
CA PHE A 79 -2.17 15.09 6.06
C PHE A 79 -2.63 16.53 6.29
N ARG A 80 -2.25 17.14 7.41
CA ARG A 80 -2.60 18.54 7.74
C ARG A 80 -2.02 19.55 6.76
N ASN A 81 -0.82 19.31 6.25
CA ASN A 81 -0.15 20.17 5.27
C ASN A 81 -0.67 19.96 3.84
N SER A 82 -1.38 18.86 3.58
CA SER A 82 -1.96 18.59 2.27
C SER A 82 -3.20 19.45 1.99
N LYS A 83 -3.46 19.73 0.71
CA LYS A 83 -4.71 20.38 0.26
C LYS A 83 -5.97 19.54 0.46
N TRP A 84 -5.84 18.30 0.92
CA TRP A 84 -6.96 17.36 1.14
C TRP A 84 -7.19 17.06 2.61
N ARG A 85 -6.61 17.85 3.52
CA ARG A 85 -6.66 17.64 4.98
C ARG A 85 -8.03 17.27 5.55
N GLU A 86 -9.10 17.88 5.04
CA GLU A 86 -10.48 17.67 5.53
C GLU A 86 -11.03 16.26 5.22
N ARG A 87 -10.34 15.48 4.38
CA ARG A 87 -10.76 14.12 3.99
C ARG A 87 -10.02 13.01 4.72
N PHE A 88 -9.03 13.34 5.55
CA PHE A 88 -8.25 12.33 6.27
C PHE A 88 -8.79 12.11 7.68
N GLN A 89 -8.89 10.84 8.06
CA GLN A 89 -9.02 10.41 9.46
C GLN A 89 -7.89 9.44 9.76
N LEU A 90 -7.00 9.82 10.68
CA LEU A 90 -5.86 9.02 11.08
C LEU A 90 -6.14 8.37 12.44
N PHE A 91 -5.96 7.06 12.53
CA PHE A 91 -6.19 6.28 13.73
C PHE A 91 -4.89 5.64 14.20
N HIS A 92 -4.49 5.97 15.44
CA HIS A 92 -3.36 5.31 16.10
C HIS A 92 -3.81 3.99 16.73
N LEU A 93 -3.96 2.96 15.90
CA LEU A 93 -4.51 1.66 16.27
C LEU A 93 -3.88 0.53 15.46
N GLU A 94 -3.84 -0.66 16.04
CA GLU A 94 -3.64 -1.87 15.25
C GLU A 94 -4.93 -2.24 14.49
N LEU A 95 -4.81 -2.95 13.36
CA LEU A 95 -5.96 -3.36 12.54
C LEU A 95 -7.00 -4.15 13.36
N GLN A 96 -6.55 -4.98 14.30
CA GLN A 96 -7.40 -5.83 15.13
C GLN A 96 -8.29 -5.01 16.08
N GLN A 97 -7.81 -3.82 16.48
CA GLN A 97 -8.51 -2.87 17.34
C GLN A 97 -9.42 -1.92 16.56
N PHE A 98 -9.18 -1.76 15.26
CA PHE A 98 -9.95 -0.85 14.43
C PHE A 98 -11.38 -1.40 14.18
N LYS A 99 -12.39 -0.64 14.60
CA LYS A 99 -13.82 -0.96 14.46
C LYS A 99 -14.56 0.22 13.82
N PRO A 100 -14.53 0.36 12.49
CA PRO A 100 -15.21 1.45 11.81
C PRO A 100 -16.70 1.18 11.62
N ASP A 101 -17.50 2.23 11.67
CA ASP A 101 -18.94 2.17 11.37
C ASP A 101 -19.27 2.24 9.86
N VAL A 102 -18.24 2.37 9.03
CA VAL A 102 -18.36 2.48 7.58
C VAL A 102 -17.81 1.23 6.88
N LYS A 103 -18.31 0.99 5.66
CA LYS A 103 -17.70 0.03 4.73
C LYS A 103 -16.86 0.75 3.70
N TYR A 104 -15.77 0.11 3.28
CA TYR A 104 -14.81 0.67 2.35
C TYR A 104 -15.09 0.18 0.93
N ALA A 105 -15.05 1.11 -0.01
CA ALA A 105 -14.95 0.80 -1.44
C ALA A 105 -13.59 0.17 -1.75
N HIS A 106 -12.55 0.59 -1.03
CA HIS A 106 -11.18 0.14 -1.25
C HIS A 106 -10.42 0.00 0.07
N ILE A 107 -9.77 -1.14 0.25
CA ILE A 107 -8.78 -1.36 1.31
C ILE A 107 -7.42 -1.51 0.62
N ILE A 108 -6.43 -0.69 1.00
CA ILE A 108 -5.11 -0.71 0.39
C ILE A 108 -4.04 -0.88 1.47
N SER A 109 -2.98 -1.60 1.15
CA SER A 109 -1.87 -1.78 2.08
C SER A 109 -0.57 -2.15 1.38
N ASN A 110 0.54 -1.64 1.90
CA ASN A 110 1.90 -2.13 1.67
C ASN A 110 2.46 -2.67 2.99
N PRO A 111 1.98 -3.83 3.48
CA PRO A 111 2.34 -4.31 4.81
C PRO A 111 3.81 -4.71 4.85
N PRO A 112 4.50 -4.53 5.98
CA PRO A 112 5.91 -4.90 6.11
C PRO A 112 6.10 -6.40 5.87
N TYR A 113 7.14 -6.74 5.11
CA TYR A 113 7.40 -8.12 4.66
C TYR A 113 8.05 -8.95 5.77
N PHE A 114 7.24 -9.55 6.64
CA PHE A 114 7.72 -10.52 7.62
C PHE A 114 6.83 -11.77 7.63
N MET A 115 7.26 -12.80 6.89
CA MET A 115 6.90 -14.18 7.25
C MET A 115 8.03 -14.80 8.05
N GLN A 116 7.67 -15.63 9.02
CA GLN A 116 8.46 -16.12 10.17
C GLN A 116 9.75 -16.93 9.86
N SER A 117 10.38 -16.83 8.69
CA SER A 117 11.41 -17.78 8.24
C SER A 117 12.84 -17.23 8.05
N LEU A 118 13.13 -15.96 8.32
CA LEU A 118 14.51 -15.45 8.21
C LEU A 118 15.18 -15.27 9.60
N PRO A 119 16.41 -15.77 9.80
CA PRO A 119 17.22 -15.36 10.94
C PRO A 119 17.47 -13.85 10.83
N ALA A 120 16.76 -13.08 11.65
CA ALA A 120 16.89 -11.63 11.65
C ALA A 120 18.24 -11.23 12.27
N THR A 121 19.04 -10.45 11.55
CA THR A 121 20.15 -9.67 12.13
C THR A 121 19.60 -8.71 13.20
N GLU A 122 20.39 -8.26 14.17
CA GLU A 122 19.90 -7.43 15.29
C GLU A 122 19.18 -6.15 14.84
N ILE A 123 19.56 -5.57 13.71
CA ILE A 123 18.89 -4.41 13.10
C ILE A 123 17.49 -4.80 12.57
N LYS A 124 17.39 -5.94 11.87
CA LYS A 124 16.09 -6.49 11.45
C LYS A 124 15.22 -6.87 12.65
N LYS A 125 15.82 -7.35 13.75
CA LYS A 125 15.10 -7.62 15.01
C LYS A 125 14.57 -6.33 15.65
N LYS A 126 15.31 -5.23 15.65
CA LYS A 126 14.83 -3.94 16.21
C LYS A 126 13.66 -3.37 15.41
N ILE A 127 13.75 -3.39 14.07
CA ILE A 127 12.65 -2.95 13.18
C ILE A 127 11.46 -3.91 13.29
N ALA A 128 11.68 -5.22 13.27
CA ALA A 128 10.61 -6.22 13.38
C ALA A 128 9.99 -6.34 14.80
N ARG A 129 10.66 -5.85 15.84
CA ARG A 129 10.10 -5.80 17.22
C ARG A 129 9.19 -4.60 17.45
N HIS A 130 9.36 -3.51 16.69
CA HIS A 130 8.53 -2.31 16.78
C HIS A 130 7.49 -2.21 15.66
N ALA A 131 7.69 -2.91 14.53
CA ALA A 131 6.66 -3.08 13.52
C ALA A 131 5.60 -4.05 14.02
N VAL A 132 4.45 -3.49 14.41
CA VAL A 132 3.23 -4.25 14.69
C VAL A 132 2.92 -5.15 13.48
N LYS A 133 2.65 -6.43 13.77
CA LYS A 133 2.52 -7.51 12.78
C LYS A 133 1.19 -7.39 12.03
N ILE A 134 1.14 -6.61 10.96
CA ILE A 134 0.02 -6.71 10.02
C ILE A 134 0.18 -8.02 9.23
N ASN A 135 -0.62 -9.02 9.58
CA ASN A 135 -0.70 -10.28 8.84
C ASN A 135 -1.69 -10.11 7.68
N TYR A 136 -1.31 -10.57 6.47
CA TYR A 136 -2.20 -10.60 5.31
C TYR A 136 -3.55 -11.27 5.61
N ASN A 137 -3.56 -12.31 6.43
CA ASN A 137 -4.81 -12.97 6.83
C ASN A 137 -5.75 -12.03 7.60
N ASP A 138 -5.21 -11.17 8.45
CA ASP A 138 -6.01 -10.23 9.24
C ASP A 138 -6.63 -9.15 8.36
N ILE A 139 -5.92 -8.73 7.29
CA ILE A 139 -6.48 -7.84 6.26
C ILE A 139 -7.69 -8.48 5.58
N PHE A 140 -7.58 -9.74 5.15
CA PHE A 140 -8.69 -10.42 4.47
C PHE A 140 -9.87 -10.69 5.43
N ILE A 141 -9.60 -11.08 6.68
CA ILE A 141 -10.65 -11.23 7.71
C ILE A 141 -11.35 -9.90 7.93
N PHE A 142 -10.60 -8.81 8.11
CA PHE A 142 -11.17 -7.48 8.28
C PHE A 142 -12.03 -7.08 7.06
N ALA A 143 -11.51 -7.28 5.85
CA ALA A 143 -12.19 -6.93 4.62
C ALA A 143 -13.49 -7.73 4.43
N LYS A 144 -13.56 -8.98 4.89
CA LYS A 144 -14.80 -9.79 4.81
C LYS A 144 -15.99 -9.11 5.47
N HIS A 145 -15.75 -8.33 6.51
CA HIS A 145 -16.80 -7.62 7.27
C HIS A 145 -16.97 -6.16 6.81
N HIS A 146 -15.91 -5.50 6.36
CA HIS A 146 -15.87 -4.04 6.15
C HIS A 146 -15.71 -3.63 4.68
N LEU A 147 -15.62 -4.55 3.73
CA LEU A 147 -15.60 -4.22 2.31
C LEU A 147 -17.04 -4.19 1.76
N VAL A 148 -17.34 -3.20 0.90
CA VAL A 148 -18.62 -3.16 0.17
C VAL A 148 -18.72 -4.31 -0.84
N HIS A 149 -19.93 -4.56 -1.34
CA HIS A 149 -20.09 -5.44 -2.49
C HIS A 149 -19.33 -4.88 -3.70
N ARG A 150 -18.53 -5.70 -4.37
CA ARG A 150 -17.60 -5.29 -5.45
C ARG A 150 -16.49 -4.32 -5.03
N GLY A 151 -16.29 -4.15 -3.72
CA GLY A 151 -15.13 -3.41 -3.22
C GLY A 151 -13.83 -4.13 -3.56
N LYS A 152 -12.72 -3.41 -3.40
CA LYS A 152 -11.39 -3.85 -3.80
C LYS A 152 -10.45 -3.92 -2.61
N ILE A 153 -9.52 -4.86 -2.66
CA ILE A 153 -8.35 -4.90 -1.79
C ILE A 153 -7.11 -4.81 -2.67
N THR A 154 -6.28 -3.78 -2.52
CA THR A 154 -5.00 -3.69 -3.24
C THR A 154 -3.84 -3.95 -2.29
N LEU A 155 -3.04 -4.98 -2.62
CA LEU A 155 -1.88 -5.37 -1.82
C LEU A 155 -0.64 -5.48 -2.72
N ILE A 156 0.48 -4.92 -2.27
CA ILE A 156 1.80 -5.20 -2.83
C ILE A 156 2.61 -6.06 -1.85
N PHE A 157 3.22 -7.14 -2.36
CA PHE A 157 3.92 -8.13 -1.54
C PHE A 157 5.05 -8.85 -2.30
N PRO A 158 5.99 -9.52 -1.60
CA PRO A 158 7.10 -10.26 -2.21
C PRO A 158 6.59 -11.42 -3.06
N PHE A 159 7.21 -11.62 -4.21
CA PHE A 159 6.81 -12.68 -5.13
C PHE A 159 6.85 -14.08 -4.49
N GLU A 160 7.81 -14.32 -3.58
CA GLU A 160 7.94 -15.57 -2.82
C GLU A 160 6.70 -15.92 -1.97
N TYR A 161 5.87 -14.93 -1.61
CA TYR A 161 4.68 -15.13 -0.78
C TYR A 161 3.40 -15.33 -1.60
N LYS A 162 3.48 -15.32 -2.93
CA LYS A 162 2.35 -15.46 -3.86
C LYS A 162 1.38 -16.57 -3.47
N THR A 163 1.88 -17.80 -3.37
CA THR A 163 1.03 -18.99 -3.14
C THR A 163 0.28 -18.88 -1.83
N LYS A 164 0.96 -18.48 -0.75
CA LYS A 164 0.35 -18.35 0.57
C LYS A 164 -0.67 -17.22 0.64
N ILE A 165 -0.39 -16.06 0.03
CA ILE A 165 -1.31 -14.93 0.04
C ILE A 165 -2.56 -15.24 -0.80
N PHE A 166 -2.40 -15.85 -1.97
CA PHE A 166 -3.55 -16.23 -2.81
C PHE A 166 -4.41 -17.32 -2.17
N SER A 167 -3.82 -18.32 -1.51
CA SER A 167 -4.60 -19.32 -0.77
C SER A 167 -5.32 -18.71 0.43
N THR A 168 -4.70 -17.76 1.12
CA THR A 168 -5.33 -17.01 2.22
C THR A 168 -6.49 -16.14 1.73
N ALA A 169 -6.32 -15.42 0.61
CA ALA A 169 -7.39 -14.63 0.02
C ALA A 169 -8.60 -15.52 -0.34
N LEU A 170 -8.33 -16.64 -1.01
CA LEU A 170 -9.37 -17.58 -1.45
C LEU A 170 -10.14 -18.18 -0.27
N SER A 171 -9.46 -18.58 0.81
CA SER A 171 -10.12 -19.13 2.00
C SER A 171 -11.00 -18.11 2.72
N GLN A 172 -10.74 -16.82 2.53
CA GLN A 172 -11.56 -15.72 3.05
C GLN A 172 -12.63 -15.22 2.07
N GLY A 173 -12.76 -15.83 0.89
CA GLY A 173 -13.77 -15.46 -0.12
C GLY A 173 -13.35 -14.30 -1.03
N PHE A 174 -12.05 -14.07 -1.19
CA PHE A 174 -11.50 -13.04 -2.06
C PHE A 174 -10.76 -13.65 -3.25
N TYR A 175 -11.00 -13.09 -4.42
CA TYR A 175 -10.47 -13.58 -5.69
C TYR A 175 -9.63 -12.48 -6.35
N PRO A 176 -8.45 -12.82 -6.92
CA PRO A 176 -7.66 -11.85 -7.65
C PRO A 176 -8.43 -11.38 -8.90
N GLN A 177 -8.43 -10.07 -9.13
CA GLN A 177 -9.04 -9.41 -10.28
C GLN A 177 -7.97 -8.96 -11.28
N LYS A 178 -6.88 -8.40 -10.75
CA LYS A 178 -5.74 -7.92 -11.51
C LYS A 178 -4.47 -8.27 -10.77
N ILE A 179 -3.48 -8.76 -11.51
CA ILE A 179 -2.18 -9.17 -11.00
C ILE A 179 -1.12 -8.53 -11.88
N ALA A 180 -0.19 -7.80 -11.28
CA ALA A 180 1.04 -7.37 -11.94
C ALA A 180 2.25 -7.98 -11.24
N ASN A 181 3.03 -8.75 -11.98
CA ASN A 181 4.35 -9.21 -11.55
C ASN A 181 5.37 -8.10 -11.81
N ILE A 182 6.11 -7.70 -10.77
CA ILE A 182 7.00 -6.54 -10.84
C ILE A 182 8.45 -7.01 -10.92
N ASN A 183 9.14 -6.57 -11.97
CA ASN A 183 10.53 -6.87 -12.23
C ASN A 183 11.38 -5.61 -11.99
N ALA A 184 12.58 -5.78 -11.42
CA ALA A 184 13.50 -4.66 -11.27
C ALA A 184 14.08 -4.21 -12.63
N LEU A 185 14.38 -5.19 -13.51
CA LEU A 185 14.95 -5.03 -14.85
C LEU A 185 14.33 -6.08 -15.79
N PRO A 186 14.34 -5.91 -17.13
CA PRO A 186 13.65 -6.79 -18.07
C PRO A 186 14.02 -8.27 -17.95
N HIS A 187 15.29 -8.56 -17.66
CA HIS A 187 15.83 -9.92 -17.56
C HIS A 187 15.82 -10.50 -16.13
N LYS A 188 15.33 -9.76 -15.14
CA LYS A 188 15.26 -10.23 -13.75
C LYS A 188 13.91 -10.88 -13.48
N LYS A 189 13.92 -11.93 -12.66
CA LYS A 189 12.69 -12.55 -12.16
C LYS A 189 11.87 -11.54 -11.35
N PRO A 190 10.53 -11.67 -11.31
CA PRO A 190 9.72 -10.81 -10.47
C PRO A 190 10.12 -10.92 -8.99
N PHE A 191 10.17 -9.79 -8.31
CA PHE A 191 10.51 -9.71 -6.88
C PHE A 191 9.34 -9.21 -6.02
N ARG A 192 8.33 -8.59 -6.67
CA ARG A 192 7.06 -8.20 -6.07
C ARG A 192 5.90 -8.63 -6.94
N ILE A 193 4.73 -8.70 -6.31
CA ILE A 193 3.43 -8.77 -6.95
C ILE A 193 2.60 -7.65 -6.35
N ILE A 194 1.91 -6.91 -7.20
CA ILE A 194 0.76 -6.11 -6.79
C ILE A 194 -0.50 -6.77 -7.32
N CYS A 195 -1.51 -6.88 -6.46
CA CYS A 195 -2.75 -7.57 -6.76
C CYS A 195 -3.95 -6.79 -6.24
N GLU A 196 -4.97 -6.65 -7.09
CA GLU A 196 -6.32 -6.23 -6.72
C GLU A 196 -7.14 -7.49 -6.46
N PHE A 197 -7.75 -7.61 -5.29
CA PHE A 197 -8.70 -8.67 -4.95
C PHE A 197 -10.12 -8.10 -4.81
N SER A 198 -11.13 -8.94 -5.02
CA SER A 198 -12.53 -8.59 -4.74
C SER A 198 -13.30 -9.79 -4.21
N ASN A 199 -14.47 -9.54 -3.63
CA ASN A 199 -15.43 -10.58 -3.21
C ASN A 199 -16.27 -11.14 -4.37
N LEU A 200 -15.86 -10.86 -5.62
CA LEU A 200 -16.42 -11.42 -6.84
C LEU A 200 -15.39 -12.25 -7.57
N TYR A 201 -15.78 -13.45 -8.00
CA TYR A 201 -14.92 -14.27 -8.83
C TYR A 201 -14.84 -13.70 -10.26
N THR A 202 -13.62 -13.63 -10.79
CA THR A 202 -13.35 -13.33 -12.21
C THR A 202 -12.09 -14.08 -12.66
N ILE A 203 -11.85 -14.12 -13.97
CA ILE A 203 -10.54 -14.50 -14.51
C ILE A 203 -9.62 -13.29 -14.33
N PRO A 204 -8.52 -13.38 -13.56
CA PRO A 204 -7.68 -12.23 -13.30
C PRO A 204 -6.96 -11.76 -14.56
N ASN A 205 -6.90 -10.44 -14.76
CA ASN A 205 -6.01 -9.85 -15.74
C ASN A 205 -4.56 -9.95 -15.24
N LEU A 206 -3.70 -10.63 -15.99
CA LEU A 206 -2.28 -10.75 -15.68
C LEU A 206 -1.47 -9.77 -16.53
N SER A 207 -0.58 -9.04 -15.87
CA SER A 207 0.34 -8.09 -16.48
C SER A 207 1.73 -8.17 -15.82
N PHE A 208 2.67 -7.43 -16.40
CA PHE A 208 4.00 -7.24 -15.86
C PHE A 208 4.29 -5.74 -15.76
N LEU A 209 5.12 -5.36 -14.79
CA LEU A 209 5.64 -4.01 -14.66
C LEU A 209 7.15 -4.11 -14.45
N THR A 210 7.93 -3.60 -15.40
CA THR A 210 9.38 -3.49 -15.22
C THR A 210 9.73 -2.09 -14.75
N ILE A 211 10.49 -1.93 -13.67
CA ILE A 211 10.77 -0.60 -13.09
C ILE A 211 11.84 0.14 -13.89
N MET A 212 13.00 -0.48 -14.12
CA MET A 212 14.14 0.14 -14.80
C MET A 212 14.45 -0.56 -16.12
N LYS A 213 14.91 0.21 -17.12
CA LYS A 213 15.47 -0.31 -18.36
C LYS A 213 16.95 -0.69 -18.17
N ASP A 214 17.69 0.19 -17.51
CA ASP A 214 19.12 0.07 -17.19
C ASP A 214 19.45 0.87 -15.90
N ILE A 215 20.74 1.09 -15.63
CA ILE A 215 21.18 1.86 -14.45
C ILE A 215 20.68 3.31 -14.57
N LYS A 216 19.77 3.70 -13.67
CA LYS A 216 19.16 5.04 -13.52
C LYS A 216 18.11 5.44 -14.57
N THR A 217 17.78 4.60 -15.54
CA THR A 217 16.70 4.90 -16.49
C THR A 217 15.45 4.07 -16.19
N TYR A 218 14.33 4.75 -15.93
CA TYR A 218 13.02 4.10 -15.78
C TYR A 218 12.48 3.62 -17.12
N THR A 219 11.63 2.59 -17.10
CA THR A 219 10.89 2.15 -18.29
C THR A 219 9.76 3.12 -18.62
N GLU A 220 9.25 3.05 -19.85
CA GLU A 220 8.02 3.76 -20.25
C GLU A 220 6.83 3.31 -19.41
N GLU A 221 6.71 2.01 -19.10
CA GLU A 221 5.64 1.44 -18.27
C GLU A 221 5.59 2.09 -16.87
N TYR A 222 6.74 2.18 -16.19
CA TYR A 222 6.83 2.78 -14.85
C TYR A 222 6.65 4.29 -14.89
N THR A 223 7.22 4.93 -15.91
CA THR A 223 7.09 6.38 -16.13
C THR A 223 5.63 6.76 -16.33
N GLU A 224 4.93 6.04 -17.21
CA GLU A 224 3.50 6.26 -17.49
C GLU A 224 2.65 5.98 -16.24
N LEU A 225 2.93 4.89 -15.52
CA LEU A 225 2.21 4.55 -14.27
C LEU A 225 2.28 5.67 -13.23
N SER A 226 3.43 6.31 -13.09
CA SER A 226 3.70 7.26 -12.00
C SER A 226 3.78 8.72 -12.46
N LYS A 227 3.40 9.01 -13.71
CA LYS A 227 3.46 10.34 -14.33
C LYS A 227 2.69 11.41 -13.58
N ASP A 228 1.58 11.06 -12.93
CA ASP A 228 0.75 12.02 -12.19
C ASP A 228 1.40 12.46 -10.86
N PHE A 229 2.43 11.73 -10.43
CA PHE A 229 3.11 11.92 -9.15
C PHE A 229 4.50 12.50 -9.34
N TYR A 230 5.29 11.93 -10.26
CA TYR A 230 6.65 12.38 -10.52
C TYR A 230 6.74 13.43 -11.62
N THR A 231 7.60 14.43 -11.40
CA THR A 231 8.23 15.19 -12.47
C THR A 231 9.43 14.38 -12.95
N PHE A 232 9.20 13.51 -13.93
CA PHE A 232 10.30 12.93 -14.69
C PHE A 232 10.97 14.08 -15.45
N MET A 233 12.24 14.36 -15.13
CA MET A 233 13.13 15.20 -15.94
C MET A 233 13.99 14.27 -16.80
#